data_AF-A0A453IHB3-F1
#
_entry.id   AF-A0A453IHB3-F1
#
_cell.length_a   1.000
_cell.length_b   1.000
_cell.length_c   1.000
_cell.angle_alpha   90.00
_cell.angle_beta   90.00
_cell.angle_gamma   90.00
#
_symmetry.space_group_name_H-M   'P 1'
#
loop_
_entity.id
_entity.type
_entity.pdbx_description
1 polymer ?
#
loop_
_entity_poly.entity_id
_entity_poly.type
_entity_poly.pdbx_seq_one_letter_code
_entity_poly.pdbx_strand_id
1 'polypeptide(L)'
;MSSLSRELVFLILQFLDEEKFKETVHKLEQESGFYFNMKYFEDEVINGNWDEVERYLGGFTKVDDNRYSMKIFFEIRKQKYLEALDKHDRSKAVEILVKDLKVFASFNEELFKEITQLLTLENFRENEQLSKYGDTKSARAIMLVELKKLIEANPLFRDKLQFPNLKSSRLRTLINQSLNWQHQLCKNPRPNPDIKTLFVDHSCGQPNGARAPSPANNPLLGSIPKPGGFPQLGAHGPFQPAPTPVAPLAGWMSNPPAVTHPAVSGGAIGFGTPTNPAAMLKHPRTPSAANPSMDYPSGDSDHVSKRPRPVGLSEEVNLPVNMMPVTYPQSHSYPQDDFHKAVARTLSQGSAPMSMDFHPVQQTLLLVGTNVGDIGLWDVGTKERLVVRNFKVWELGKCSMALQAALVKDPTVSVNRIIWSPDGTLFGVAYSRHIVQIYSYHGGDDIRQHLEIDAHVGGVNDIAFAHPNKQLCIITCGDDKTIKRCGRPPVEQNNLPLKVMKLLSILFVHITRKIFSSSFQLL
;
A
#
# COMPACT_ATOMS: atom_id res chain seq x y z
N MET A 1 -11.44 -11.74 3.66
CA MET A 1 -10.39 -10.94 4.34
C MET A 1 -10.28 -9.48 3.86
N SER A 2 -10.79 -9.10 2.68
CA SER A 2 -10.55 -7.76 2.08
C SER A 2 -11.01 -6.54 2.90
N SER A 3 -12.07 -6.64 3.71
CA SER A 3 -12.59 -5.48 4.49
C SER A 3 -11.52 -4.85 5.39
N LEU A 4 -10.81 -5.65 6.18
CA LEU A 4 -9.79 -5.18 7.12
C LEU A 4 -8.64 -4.45 6.39
N SER A 5 -8.29 -4.89 5.17
CA SER A 5 -7.28 -4.23 4.34
C SER A 5 -7.79 -2.90 3.77
N ARG A 6 -9.09 -2.79 3.43
CA ARG A 6 -9.72 -1.52 3.04
C ARG A 6 -9.76 -0.53 4.21
N GLU A 7 -10.13 -1.00 5.39
CA GLU A 7 -10.13 -0.21 6.63
C GLU A 7 -8.73 0.31 6.99
N LEU A 8 -7.68 -0.51 6.79
CA LEU A 8 -6.30 -0.10 6.96
C LEU A 8 -5.87 1.01 5.98
N VAL A 9 -6.34 0.98 4.72
CA VAL A 9 -6.08 2.08 3.77
C VAL A 9 -6.74 3.38 4.24
N PHE A 10 -7.96 3.35 4.78
CA PHE A 10 -8.58 4.55 5.37
C PHE A 10 -7.82 5.10 6.58
N LEU A 11 -7.27 4.22 7.43
CA LEU A 11 -6.39 4.60 8.54
C LEU A 11 -5.08 5.24 8.07
N ILE A 12 -4.53 4.79 6.94
CA ILE A 12 -3.36 5.38 6.30
C ILE A 12 -3.72 6.74 5.65
N LEU A 13 -4.85 6.85 4.95
CA LEU A 13 -5.32 8.10 4.35
C LEU A 13 -5.51 9.21 5.41
N GLN A 14 -6.13 8.89 6.56
CA GLN A 14 -6.23 9.81 7.69
C GLN A 14 -4.84 10.28 8.17
N PHE A 15 -3.91 9.35 8.36
CA PHE A 15 -2.55 9.68 8.79
C PHE A 15 -1.80 10.55 7.76
N LEU A 16 -1.94 10.26 6.46
CA LEU A 16 -1.31 11.05 5.40
C LEU A 16 -1.85 12.49 5.33
N ASP A 17 -3.14 12.70 5.61
CA ASP A 17 -3.73 14.05 5.70
C ASP A 17 -3.31 14.79 6.98
N GLU A 18 -3.29 14.12 8.14
CA GLU A 18 -2.79 14.67 9.41
C GLU A 18 -1.33 15.13 9.31
N GLU A 19 -0.47 14.37 8.62
CA GLU A 19 0.92 14.73 8.32
C GLU A 19 1.07 15.64 7.06
N LYS A 20 -0.04 16.01 6.40
CA LYS A 20 -0.14 16.93 5.26
C LYS A 20 0.52 16.47 3.95
N PHE A 21 0.67 15.16 3.73
CA PHE A 21 1.23 14.57 2.52
C PHE A 21 0.22 14.49 1.36
N LYS A 22 -0.32 15.66 0.94
CA LYS A 22 -1.44 15.80 -0.02
C LYS A 22 -1.31 14.96 -1.30
N GLU A 23 -0.18 15.04 -2.00
CA GLU A 23 0.05 14.24 -3.22
C GLU A 23 -0.08 12.73 -2.93
N THR A 24 0.45 12.26 -1.80
CA THR A 24 0.40 10.85 -1.39
C THR A 24 -1.02 10.41 -1.03
N VAL A 25 -1.85 11.30 -0.47
CA VAL A 25 -3.28 11.05 -0.22
C VAL A 25 -3.97 10.73 -1.56
N HIS A 26 -3.91 11.65 -2.53
CA HIS A 26 -4.65 11.51 -3.79
C HIS A 26 -4.11 10.38 -4.69
N LYS A 27 -2.81 10.08 -4.63
CA LYS A 27 -2.24 8.87 -5.25
C LYS A 27 -2.80 7.59 -4.62
N LEU A 28 -2.89 7.52 -3.29
CA LEU A 28 -3.41 6.32 -2.60
C LEU A 28 -4.93 6.16 -2.77
N GLU A 29 -5.70 7.25 -2.79
CA GLU A 29 -7.11 7.26 -3.17
C GLU A 29 -7.31 6.62 -4.55
N GLN A 30 -6.54 7.09 -5.55
CA GLN A 30 -6.59 6.61 -6.92
C GLN A 30 -6.11 5.16 -7.08
N GLU A 31 -4.94 4.80 -6.53
CA GLU A 31 -4.35 3.46 -6.72
C GLU A 31 -5.11 2.37 -5.96
N SER A 32 -5.84 2.72 -4.89
CA SER A 32 -6.72 1.79 -4.18
C SER A 32 -8.16 1.75 -4.71
N GLY A 33 -8.64 2.84 -5.33
CA GLY A 33 -10.02 2.98 -5.79
C GLY A 33 -11.06 2.91 -4.66
N PHE A 34 -10.66 3.06 -3.39
CA PHE A 34 -11.51 2.84 -2.21
C PHE A 34 -12.30 4.06 -1.74
N TYR A 35 -11.82 5.27 -2.03
CA TYR A 35 -12.43 6.55 -1.68
C TYR A 35 -12.20 7.55 -2.80
N PHE A 36 -13.25 8.20 -3.28
CA PHE A 36 -13.18 9.24 -4.30
C PHE A 36 -13.40 10.60 -3.64
N ASN A 37 -12.34 11.41 -3.62
CA ASN A 37 -12.34 12.70 -2.96
C ASN A 37 -12.97 13.75 -3.87
N MET A 38 -14.29 13.90 -3.76
CA MET A 38 -15.06 14.83 -4.59
C MET A 38 -14.47 16.25 -4.53
N LYS A 39 -14.03 16.72 -3.35
CA LYS A 39 -13.42 18.05 -3.23
C LYS A 39 -12.13 18.19 -4.05
N TYR A 40 -11.25 17.19 -3.99
CA TYR A 40 -10.04 17.19 -4.81
C TYR A 40 -10.37 17.25 -6.31
N PHE A 41 -11.33 16.43 -6.74
CA PHE A 41 -11.81 16.44 -8.13
C PHE A 41 -12.43 17.78 -8.55
N GLU A 42 -13.20 18.43 -7.68
CA GLU A 42 -13.74 19.79 -7.90
C GLU A 42 -12.62 20.82 -8.09
N ASP A 43 -11.62 20.82 -7.20
CA ASP A 43 -10.50 21.75 -7.25
C ASP A 43 -9.68 21.57 -8.56
N GLU A 44 -9.39 20.33 -8.98
CA GLU A 44 -8.67 20.04 -10.23
C GLU A 44 -9.47 20.41 -11.49
N VAL A 45 -10.79 20.18 -11.50
CA VAL A 45 -11.68 20.58 -12.61
C VAL A 45 -11.81 22.09 -12.73
N ILE A 46 -11.90 22.82 -11.62
CA ILE A 46 -11.97 24.30 -11.61
C ILE A 46 -10.65 24.90 -12.11
N ASN A 47 -9.51 24.34 -11.68
CA ASN A 47 -8.19 24.73 -12.20
C ASN A 47 -7.98 24.32 -13.66
N GLY A 48 -8.66 23.26 -14.12
CA GLY A 48 -8.61 22.76 -15.50
C GLY A 48 -7.37 21.93 -15.78
N ASN A 49 -6.90 21.19 -14.77
CA ASN A 49 -5.75 20.29 -14.88
C ASN A 49 -6.19 18.98 -15.54
N TRP A 50 -6.64 19.07 -16.80
CA TRP A 50 -7.42 18.02 -17.48
C TRP A 50 -6.76 16.64 -17.49
N ASP A 51 -5.44 16.60 -17.62
CA ASP A 51 -4.70 15.34 -17.61
C ASP A 51 -4.65 14.70 -16.21
N GLU A 52 -4.69 15.49 -15.13
CA GLU A 52 -4.84 14.98 -13.75
C GLU A 52 -6.28 14.55 -13.48
N VAL A 53 -7.27 15.32 -13.95
CA VAL A 53 -8.71 15.00 -13.84
C VAL A 53 -9.03 13.63 -14.46
N GLU A 54 -8.58 13.38 -15.69
CA GLU A 54 -8.76 12.07 -16.35
C GLU A 54 -7.95 10.97 -15.67
N ARG A 55 -6.72 11.27 -15.22
CA ARG A 55 -5.83 10.31 -14.55
C ARG A 55 -6.39 9.87 -13.21
N TYR A 56 -6.95 10.77 -12.40
CA TYR A 56 -7.57 10.46 -11.10
C TYR A 56 -8.84 9.63 -11.29
N LEU A 57 -9.75 10.03 -12.20
CA LEU A 57 -10.95 9.25 -12.55
C LEU A 57 -10.62 7.83 -13.00
N GLY A 58 -9.52 7.64 -13.74
CA GLY A 58 -9.05 6.34 -14.22
C GLY A 58 -8.71 5.32 -13.11
N GLY A 59 -8.58 5.74 -11.84
CA GLY A 59 -8.48 4.84 -10.68
C GLY A 59 -9.83 4.25 -10.23
N PHE A 60 -10.95 4.80 -10.71
CA PHE A 60 -12.31 4.46 -10.27
C PHE A 60 -13.18 3.91 -11.39
N THR A 61 -12.99 4.38 -12.63
CA THR A 61 -13.74 3.92 -13.80
C THR A 61 -13.06 4.27 -15.13
N LYS A 62 -13.40 3.55 -16.20
CA LYS A 62 -13.00 3.78 -17.59
C LYS A 62 -14.15 4.38 -18.40
N VAL A 63 -13.82 4.84 -19.62
CA VAL A 63 -14.78 5.41 -20.59
C VAL A 63 -15.90 4.43 -20.95
N ASP A 64 -15.59 3.13 -21.01
CA ASP A 64 -16.42 2.04 -21.51
C ASP A 64 -17.19 1.25 -20.42
N ASP A 65 -16.90 1.46 -19.13
CA ASP A 65 -17.49 0.67 -18.04
C ASP A 65 -19.03 0.76 -17.98
N ASN A 66 -19.59 1.98 -18.13
CA ASN A 66 -21.05 2.22 -18.14
C ASN A 66 -21.41 3.62 -18.68
N ARG A 67 -22.71 3.84 -18.93
CA ARG A 67 -23.25 5.09 -19.51
C ARG A 67 -22.97 6.38 -18.71
N TYR A 68 -22.81 6.29 -17.38
CA TYR A 68 -22.47 7.46 -16.56
C TYR A 68 -20.99 7.79 -16.70
N SER A 69 -20.12 6.79 -16.62
CA SER A 69 -18.67 6.95 -16.87
C SER A 69 -18.39 7.50 -18.27
N MET A 70 -19.06 6.95 -19.29
CA MET A 70 -18.96 7.43 -20.66
C MET A 70 -19.34 8.92 -20.79
N LYS A 71 -20.45 9.36 -20.16
CA LYS A 71 -20.82 10.78 -20.17
C LYS A 71 -19.83 11.65 -19.38
N ILE A 72 -19.32 11.19 -18.24
CA ILE A 72 -18.31 11.90 -17.44
C ILE A 72 -17.07 12.21 -18.30
N PHE A 73 -16.48 11.20 -18.95
CA PHE A 73 -15.33 11.42 -19.82
C PHE A 73 -15.66 12.26 -21.07
N PHE A 74 -16.86 12.11 -21.64
CA PHE A 74 -17.29 12.92 -22.77
C PHE A 74 -17.38 14.41 -22.43
N GLU A 75 -18.06 14.81 -21.35
CA GLU A 75 -18.19 16.23 -20.99
C GLU A 75 -16.84 16.87 -20.64
N ILE A 76 -15.97 16.14 -19.92
CA ILE A 76 -14.60 16.59 -19.60
C ILE A 76 -13.79 16.85 -20.88
N ARG A 77 -13.79 15.90 -21.83
CA ARG A 77 -13.05 16.02 -23.09
C ARG A 77 -13.66 17.06 -24.03
N LYS A 78 -14.97 17.25 -23.99
CA LYS A 78 -15.69 18.33 -24.68
C LYS A 78 -15.27 19.69 -24.13
N GLN A 79 -15.20 19.87 -22.82
CA GLN A 79 -14.74 21.12 -22.20
C GLN A 79 -13.24 21.38 -22.51
N LYS A 80 -12.39 20.36 -22.42
CA LYS A 80 -10.96 20.38 -22.81
C LYS A 80 -10.78 20.85 -24.26
N TYR A 81 -11.65 20.40 -25.17
CA TYR A 81 -11.69 20.81 -26.59
C TYR A 81 -12.20 22.24 -26.79
N LEU A 82 -13.33 22.62 -26.16
CA LEU A 82 -13.87 23.98 -26.25
C LEU A 82 -12.85 25.02 -25.73
N GLU A 83 -12.10 24.69 -24.67
CA GLU A 83 -11.02 25.54 -24.16
C GLU A 83 -9.77 25.65 -25.06
N ALA A 84 -9.61 24.76 -26.04
CA ALA A 84 -8.60 24.92 -27.09
C ALA A 84 -9.11 25.87 -28.19
N LEU A 85 -10.39 25.74 -28.59
CA LEU A 85 -11.05 26.66 -29.50
C LEU A 85 -11.13 28.09 -28.94
N ASP A 86 -11.45 28.24 -27.65
CA ASP A 86 -11.55 29.54 -26.93
C ASP A 86 -10.20 30.26 -26.79
N LYS A 87 -9.09 29.54 -27.01
CA LYS A 87 -7.71 30.07 -27.07
C LYS A 87 -7.19 30.18 -28.50
N HIS A 88 -8.04 29.91 -29.49
CA HIS A 88 -7.72 29.81 -30.93
C HIS A 88 -6.63 28.79 -31.27
N ASP A 89 -6.32 27.84 -30.37
CA ASP A 89 -5.35 26.76 -30.59
C ASP A 89 -6.02 25.62 -31.38
N ARG A 90 -6.26 25.89 -32.67
CA ARG A 90 -6.87 24.92 -33.61
C ARG A 90 -6.03 23.64 -33.75
N SER A 91 -4.72 23.71 -33.55
CA SER A 91 -3.84 22.53 -33.59
C SER A 91 -4.17 21.55 -32.45
N LYS A 92 -4.19 22.06 -31.22
CA LYS A 92 -4.56 21.28 -30.03
C LYS A 92 -6.02 20.86 -30.04
N ALA A 93 -6.92 21.69 -30.59
CA ALA A 93 -8.32 21.32 -30.76
C ALA A 93 -8.47 20.09 -31.68
N VAL A 94 -7.77 20.05 -32.82
CA VAL A 94 -7.73 18.87 -33.70
C VAL A 94 -7.10 17.66 -33.01
N GLU A 95 -6.03 17.85 -32.23
CA GLU A 95 -5.41 16.77 -31.46
C GLU A 95 -6.39 16.14 -30.46
N ILE A 96 -7.09 16.94 -29.66
CA ILE A 96 -8.10 16.48 -28.69
C ILE A 96 -9.28 15.82 -29.42
N LEU A 97 -9.73 16.38 -30.55
CA LEU A 97 -10.82 15.81 -31.34
C LEU A 97 -10.48 14.39 -31.84
N VAL A 98 -9.26 14.18 -32.34
CA VAL A 98 -8.81 12.91 -32.92
C VAL A 98 -8.40 11.88 -31.86
N LYS A 99 -7.75 12.29 -30.76
CA LYS A 99 -7.29 11.39 -29.69
C LYS A 99 -8.36 11.10 -28.64
N ASP A 100 -9.00 12.15 -28.14
CA ASP A 100 -9.80 12.06 -26.91
C ASP A 100 -11.29 11.90 -27.24
N LEU A 101 -11.80 12.59 -28.25
CA LEU A 101 -13.24 12.60 -28.58
C LEU A 101 -13.66 11.57 -29.63
N LYS A 102 -12.78 11.14 -30.53
CA LYS A 102 -13.10 10.18 -31.62
C LYS A 102 -13.67 8.85 -31.12
N VAL A 103 -13.34 8.43 -29.90
CA VAL A 103 -13.88 7.21 -29.27
C VAL A 103 -15.40 7.25 -29.06
N PHE A 104 -16.03 8.44 -29.00
CA PHE A 104 -17.48 8.58 -28.84
C PHE A 104 -18.26 8.52 -30.16
N ALA A 105 -17.58 8.64 -31.31
CA ALA A 105 -18.22 8.66 -32.63
C ALA A 105 -18.98 7.36 -32.96
N SER A 106 -18.57 6.22 -32.41
CA SER A 106 -19.26 4.93 -32.56
C SER A 106 -20.58 4.84 -31.77
N PHE A 107 -20.85 5.79 -30.88
CA PHE A 107 -22.09 5.84 -30.07
C PHE A 107 -23.03 6.95 -30.54
N ASN A 108 -22.48 8.06 -31.05
CA ASN A 108 -23.24 9.10 -31.74
C ASN A 108 -22.37 9.79 -32.80
N GLU A 109 -22.49 9.32 -34.05
CA GLU A 109 -21.72 9.82 -35.18
C GLU A 109 -22.09 11.27 -35.52
N GLU A 110 -23.37 11.65 -35.37
CA GLU A 110 -23.85 12.98 -35.72
C GLU A 110 -23.36 14.04 -34.72
N LEU A 111 -23.40 13.74 -33.43
CA LEU A 111 -22.78 14.59 -32.40
C LEU A 111 -21.27 14.75 -32.61
N PHE A 112 -20.58 13.73 -33.14
CA PHE A 112 -19.17 13.88 -33.50
C PHE A 112 -18.96 14.77 -34.74
N LYS A 113 -19.87 14.74 -35.72
CA LYS A 113 -19.88 15.71 -36.85
C LYS A 113 -20.17 17.12 -36.39
N GLU A 114 -21.19 17.33 -35.55
CA GLU A 114 -21.51 18.64 -34.94
C GLU A 114 -20.27 19.23 -34.24
N ILE A 115 -19.61 18.45 -33.38
CA ILE A 115 -18.40 18.87 -32.66
C ILE A 115 -17.23 19.15 -33.63
N THR A 116 -17.11 18.38 -34.71
CA THR A 116 -16.09 18.59 -35.76
C THR A 116 -16.33 19.89 -36.54
N GLN A 117 -17.58 20.24 -36.83
CA GLN A 117 -17.96 21.49 -37.51
C GLN A 117 -17.57 22.74 -36.70
N LEU A 118 -17.42 22.64 -35.37
CA LEU A 118 -16.94 23.77 -34.55
C LEU A 118 -15.52 24.24 -34.92
N LEU A 119 -14.73 23.44 -35.65
CA LEU A 119 -13.42 23.86 -36.19
C LEU A 119 -13.54 24.88 -37.34
N THR A 120 -14.65 24.88 -38.09
CA THR A 120 -14.84 25.75 -39.27
C THR A 120 -15.41 27.13 -38.92
N LEU A 121 -15.92 27.31 -37.71
CA LEU A 121 -16.41 28.59 -37.19
C LEU A 121 -15.23 29.49 -36.78
N GLU A 122 -15.46 30.81 -36.74
CA GLU A 122 -14.51 31.74 -36.11
C GLU A 122 -14.67 31.74 -34.59
N ASN A 123 -15.91 31.69 -34.10
CA ASN A 123 -16.26 31.51 -32.70
C ASN A 123 -17.30 30.38 -32.55
N PHE A 124 -16.98 29.33 -31.79
CA PHE A 124 -17.89 28.21 -31.57
C PHE A 124 -19.22 28.59 -30.88
N ARG A 125 -19.31 29.79 -30.30
CA ARG A 125 -20.55 30.38 -29.74
C ARG A 125 -21.58 30.77 -30.81
N GLU A 126 -21.20 30.79 -32.09
CA GLU A 126 -22.14 30.90 -33.22
C GLU A 126 -23.08 29.69 -33.32
N ASN A 127 -22.69 28.53 -32.77
CA ASN A 127 -23.56 27.36 -32.67
C ASN A 127 -24.64 27.58 -31.59
N GLU A 128 -25.91 27.36 -31.93
CA GLU A 128 -27.05 27.61 -31.04
C GLU A 128 -26.94 26.92 -29.67
N GLN A 129 -26.43 25.68 -29.62
CA GLN A 129 -26.27 24.92 -28.37
C GLN A 129 -25.19 25.52 -27.46
N LEU A 130 -24.19 26.20 -28.04
CA LEU A 130 -23.02 26.77 -27.35
C LEU A 130 -23.07 28.30 -27.20
N SER A 131 -24.09 28.95 -27.76
CA SER A 131 -24.39 30.39 -27.62
C SER A 131 -24.38 30.92 -26.17
N LYS A 132 -24.67 30.05 -25.20
CA LYS A 132 -24.68 30.36 -23.75
C LYS A 132 -23.33 30.15 -23.05
N TYR A 133 -22.28 29.74 -23.77
CA TYR A 133 -20.94 29.59 -23.23
C TYR A 133 -20.32 30.96 -22.96
N GLY A 134 -20.27 31.36 -21.69
CA GLY A 134 -19.64 32.62 -21.26
C GLY A 134 -18.12 32.51 -21.24
N ASP A 135 -17.53 32.72 -20.06
CA ASP A 135 -16.11 32.50 -19.81
C ASP A 135 -15.79 31.05 -19.40
N THR A 136 -14.52 30.67 -19.55
CA THR A 136 -14.01 29.34 -19.22
C THR A 136 -14.23 28.93 -17.75
N LYS A 137 -14.17 29.84 -16.78
CA LYS A 137 -14.36 29.51 -15.35
C LYS A 137 -15.84 29.21 -15.04
N SER A 138 -16.76 30.00 -15.59
CA SER A 138 -18.19 29.74 -15.51
C SER A 138 -18.58 28.43 -16.21
N ALA A 139 -18.01 28.16 -17.39
CA ALA A 139 -18.23 26.91 -18.11
C ALA A 139 -17.81 25.67 -17.30
N ARG A 140 -16.59 25.69 -16.72
CA ARG A 140 -16.11 24.63 -15.80
C ARG A 140 -17.04 24.43 -14.61
N ALA A 141 -17.51 25.52 -13.99
CA ALA A 141 -18.42 25.44 -12.84
C ALA A 141 -19.79 24.82 -13.20
N ILE A 142 -20.34 25.17 -14.37
CA ILE A 142 -21.59 24.58 -14.87
C ILE A 142 -21.40 23.08 -15.20
N MET A 143 -20.32 22.73 -15.89
CA MET A 143 -19.98 21.33 -16.18
C MET A 143 -19.81 20.52 -14.89
N LEU A 144 -19.12 21.06 -13.89
CA LEU A 144 -18.87 20.39 -12.62
C LEU A 144 -20.16 20.04 -11.86
N VAL A 145 -21.19 20.90 -11.93
CA VAL A 145 -22.52 20.59 -11.35
C VAL A 145 -23.17 19.37 -12.02
N GLU A 146 -22.95 19.15 -13.31
CA GLU A 146 -23.41 17.93 -13.99
C GLU A 146 -22.53 16.72 -13.67
N LEU A 147 -21.20 16.89 -13.64
CA LEU A 147 -20.26 15.81 -13.27
C LEU A 147 -20.54 15.25 -11.89
N LYS A 148 -20.85 16.09 -10.88
CA LYS A 148 -21.25 15.63 -9.54
C LYS A 148 -22.44 14.67 -9.59
N LYS A 149 -23.54 15.07 -10.24
CA LYS A 149 -24.74 14.21 -10.38
C LYS A 149 -24.43 12.90 -11.09
N LEU A 150 -23.59 12.93 -12.12
CA LEU A 150 -23.21 11.73 -12.86
C LEU A 150 -22.35 10.79 -12.01
N ILE A 151 -21.44 11.33 -11.19
CA ILE A 151 -20.61 10.56 -10.25
C ILE A 151 -21.48 9.97 -9.13
N GLU A 152 -22.37 10.76 -8.53
CA GLU A 152 -23.30 10.34 -7.49
C GLU A 152 -24.29 9.25 -7.96
N ALA A 153 -24.73 9.32 -9.22
CA ALA A 153 -25.61 8.32 -9.83
C ALA A 153 -24.86 7.06 -10.35
N ASN A 154 -23.54 7.12 -10.50
CA ASN A 154 -22.75 6.03 -11.10
C ASN A 154 -22.52 4.89 -10.08
N PRO A 155 -22.95 3.65 -10.37
CA PRO A 155 -22.86 2.54 -9.42
C PRO A 155 -21.42 2.20 -9.00
N LEU A 156 -20.41 2.57 -9.79
CA LEU A 156 -18.99 2.34 -9.46
C LEU A 156 -18.43 3.27 -8.36
N PHE A 157 -19.15 4.34 -8.02
CA PHE A 157 -18.80 5.31 -6.96
C PHE A 157 -19.64 5.12 -5.69
N ARG A 158 -20.63 4.22 -5.72
CA ARG A 158 -21.38 3.81 -4.52
C ARG A 158 -20.41 3.33 -3.43
N ASP A 159 -20.67 3.77 -2.20
CA ASP A 159 -19.86 3.50 -1.01
C ASP A 159 -18.38 3.93 -1.12
N LYS A 160 -18.07 4.90 -2.01
CA LYS A 160 -16.74 5.54 -2.16
C LYS A 160 -16.75 7.07 -1.98
N LEU A 161 -17.91 7.73 -2.01
CA LEU A 161 -18.02 9.20 -1.93
C LEU A 161 -18.00 9.77 -0.50
N GLN A 162 -18.04 8.91 0.52
CA GLN A 162 -18.07 9.31 1.93
C GLN A 162 -16.83 8.76 2.65
N PHE A 163 -16.10 9.63 3.34
CA PHE A 163 -14.96 9.21 4.15
C PHE A 163 -15.46 8.67 5.51
N PRO A 164 -14.97 7.53 6.01
CA PRO A 164 -15.40 6.97 7.28
C PRO A 164 -15.16 7.94 8.45
N ASN A 165 -16.13 8.02 9.36
CA ASN A 165 -15.99 8.83 10.58
C ASN A 165 -15.00 8.17 11.56
N LEU A 166 -13.74 8.60 11.49
CA LEU A 166 -12.66 8.16 12.35
C LEU A 166 -12.35 9.22 13.42
N LYS A 167 -12.11 8.78 14.66
CA LYS A 167 -11.45 9.64 15.66
C LYS A 167 -10.07 10.06 15.14
N SER A 168 -9.62 11.26 15.47
CA SER A 168 -8.30 11.76 15.09
C SER A 168 -7.18 10.79 15.50
N SER A 169 -6.17 10.68 14.64
CA SER A 169 -5.00 9.83 14.82
C SER A 169 -5.31 8.37 15.19
N ARG A 170 -6.35 7.77 14.56
CA ARG A 170 -6.77 6.41 14.89
C ARG A 170 -5.68 5.37 14.60
N LEU A 171 -4.87 5.58 13.56
CA LEU A 171 -3.71 4.73 13.27
C LEU A 171 -2.64 4.80 14.38
N ARG A 172 -2.26 6.03 14.81
CA ARG A 172 -1.34 6.23 15.95
C ARG A 172 -1.91 5.61 17.24
N THR A 173 -3.22 5.70 17.44
CA THR A 173 -3.93 5.06 18.57
C THR A 173 -3.79 3.53 18.54
N LEU A 174 -3.98 2.89 17.37
CA LEU A 174 -3.82 1.43 17.22
C LEU A 174 -2.38 0.98 17.48
N ILE A 175 -1.39 1.73 16.98
CA ILE A 175 0.04 1.47 17.22
C ILE A 175 0.37 1.53 18.72
N ASN A 176 -0.14 2.54 19.42
CA ASN A 176 0.05 2.65 20.88
C ASN A 176 -0.67 1.50 21.63
N GLN A 177 -1.81 1.03 21.14
CA GLN A 177 -2.51 -0.13 21.69
C GLN A 177 -1.70 -1.43 21.52
N SER A 178 -1.07 -1.66 20.36
CA SER A 178 -0.20 -2.83 20.15
C SER A 178 1.09 -2.77 20.98
N LEU A 179 1.69 -1.59 21.12
CA LEU A 179 2.87 -1.38 21.98
C LEU A 179 2.57 -1.68 23.45
N ASN A 180 1.45 -1.20 23.97
CA ASN A 180 1.02 -1.49 25.34
C ASN A 180 0.78 -3.00 25.56
N TRP A 181 0.25 -3.71 24.55
CA TRP A 181 0.06 -5.16 24.61
C TRP A 181 1.39 -5.94 24.59
N GLN A 182 2.33 -5.59 23.71
CA GLN A 182 3.70 -6.15 23.74
C GLN A 182 4.37 -5.93 25.11
N HIS A 183 4.19 -4.75 25.70
CA HIS A 183 4.72 -4.44 27.03
C HIS A 183 4.08 -5.29 28.15
N GLN A 184 2.77 -5.56 28.09
CA GLN A 184 2.09 -6.44 29.04
C GLN A 184 2.59 -7.90 28.99
N LEU A 185 3.14 -8.34 27.85
CA LEU A 185 3.75 -9.67 27.69
C LEU A 185 5.23 -9.75 28.15
N CYS A 186 5.82 -8.63 28.60
CA CYS A 186 7.18 -8.62 29.11
C CYS A 186 7.30 -9.35 30.46
N LYS A 187 8.32 -10.21 30.60
CA LYS A 187 8.55 -10.99 31.84
C LYS A 187 8.80 -10.15 33.10
N ASN A 188 9.34 -8.95 32.93
CA ASN A 188 9.60 -7.97 34.00
C ASN A 188 9.26 -6.56 33.46
N PRO A 189 7.98 -6.15 33.44
CA PRO A 189 7.56 -4.87 32.88
C PRO A 189 8.01 -3.73 33.79
N ARG A 190 8.70 -2.73 33.21
CA ARG A 190 9.08 -1.50 33.93
C ARG A 190 7.94 -0.47 33.85
N PRO A 191 7.61 0.27 34.93
CA PRO A 191 6.53 1.27 34.93
C PRO A 191 6.65 2.38 33.87
N ASN A 192 7.86 2.61 33.34
CA ASN A 192 8.10 3.43 32.16
C ASN A 192 8.90 2.60 31.13
N PRO A 193 8.28 2.14 30.03
CA PRO A 193 8.98 1.35 29.01
C PRO A 193 9.78 2.20 28.02
N ASP A 194 11.04 1.81 27.82
CA ASP A 194 11.90 2.31 26.73
C ASP A 194 11.52 1.62 25.41
N ILE A 195 10.61 2.24 24.66
CA ILE A 195 10.09 1.73 23.38
C ILE A 195 10.95 2.30 22.23
N LYS A 196 11.92 1.50 21.78
CA LYS A 196 12.97 1.95 20.83
C LYS A 196 12.56 1.98 19.37
N THR A 197 11.55 1.21 18.97
CA THR A 197 11.15 1.04 17.56
C THR A 197 9.76 0.42 17.44
N LEU A 198 9.18 0.53 16.24
CA LEU A 198 7.96 -0.17 15.81
C LEU A 198 8.28 -1.37 14.89
N PHE A 199 9.55 -1.58 14.51
CA PHE A 199 9.94 -2.56 13.49
C PHE A 199 10.12 -3.99 14.02
N VAL A 200 10.21 -4.15 15.35
CA VAL A 200 10.24 -5.43 16.08
C VAL A 200 9.47 -5.25 17.39
N ASP A 201 8.94 -6.33 17.96
CA ASP A 201 8.17 -6.27 19.21
C ASP A 201 9.00 -5.74 20.39
N HIS A 202 8.39 -4.90 21.22
CA HIS A 202 9.02 -4.41 22.45
C HIS A 202 9.26 -5.56 23.44
N SER A 203 10.45 -5.59 24.05
CA SER A 203 10.76 -6.46 25.18
C SER A 203 11.54 -5.70 26.27
N CYS A 204 11.11 -5.86 27.53
CA CYS A 204 11.87 -5.36 28.67
C CYS A 204 13.08 -6.27 28.94
N GLY A 205 14.28 -5.68 28.92
CA GLY A 205 15.53 -6.40 29.19
C GLY A 205 15.62 -6.95 30.61
N GLN A 206 16.41 -8.03 30.78
CA GLN A 206 16.66 -8.68 32.06
C GLN A 206 17.18 -7.69 33.14
N PRO A 207 16.88 -7.87 34.43
CA PRO A 207 17.30 -6.93 35.48
C PRO A 207 18.82 -6.77 35.64
N ASN A 208 19.61 -7.77 35.25
CA ASN A 208 21.06 -7.79 35.43
C ASN A 208 21.83 -7.44 34.15
N GLY A 209 21.85 -6.15 33.81
CA GLY A 209 22.96 -5.55 33.07
C GLY A 209 23.97 -5.00 34.07
N ALA A 210 25.20 -5.49 34.07
CA ALA A 210 26.24 -5.00 34.99
C ALA A 210 26.50 -3.50 34.79
N ARG A 211 26.86 -2.79 35.86
CA ARG A 211 27.32 -1.39 35.76
C ARG A 211 28.46 -1.32 34.74
N ALA A 212 28.34 -0.42 33.77
CA ALA A 212 29.51 0.03 33.03
C ALA A 212 30.53 0.60 34.04
N PRO A 213 31.80 0.15 34.02
CA PRO A 213 32.80 0.68 34.93
C PRO A 213 33.08 2.14 34.58
N SER A 214 32.91 3.05 35.55
CA SER A 214 33.40 4.42 35.43
C SER A 214 34.91 4.40 35.16
N PRO A 215 35.46 5.31 34.34
CA PRO A 215 36.89 5.35 34.07
C PRO A 215 37.66 5.63 35.36
N ALA A 216 38.40 4.64 35.84
CA ALA A 216 39.23 4.76 37.02
C ALA A 216 40.50 5.54 36.69
N ASN A 217 40.66 6.72 37.30
CA ASN A 217 41.99 7.34 37.43
C ASN A 217 42.90 6.38 38.20
N ASN A 218 44.12 6.16 37.70
CA ASN A 218 45.19 5.56 38.48
C ASN A 218 46.52 6.24 38.13
N PRO A 219 47.32 6.72 39.10
CA PRO A 219 48.52 7.50 38.82
C PRO A 219 49.76 6.61 38.65
N LEU A 220 50.73 7.08 37.87
CA LEU A 220 52.13 6.67 37.97
C LEU A 220 53.05 7.80 37.47
N LEU A 221 54.30 7.81 37.93
CA LEU A 221 55.13 9.02 38.03
C LEU A 221 56.28 9.04 37.00
N GLY A 222 56.55 10.22 36.43
CA GLY A 222 57.71 10.52 35.59
C GLY A 222 58.05 12.02 35.67
N SER A 223 59.33 12.39 35.72
CA SER A 223 59.76 13.60 36.44
C SER A 223 60.60 14.63 35.66
N ILE A 224 60.22 15.93 35.80
CA ILE A 224 61.12 17.11 35.89
C ILE A 224 61.79 17.54 34.54
N PRO A 225 62.14 18.83 34.28
CA PRO A 225 62.19 20.03 35.14
C PRO A 225 61.36 21.28 34.71
N LYS A 226 61.39 22.32 35.56
CA LYS A 226 61.05 23.75 35.32
C LYS A 226 62.37 24.57 35.29
N PRO A 227 62.47 25.72 34.58
CA PRO A 227 61.92 27.03 35.03
C PRO A 227 61.31 27.86 33.86
N GLY A 228 60.75 29.07 34.00
CA GLY A 228 60.42 29.95 35.15
C GLY A 228 60.05 31.38 34.67
N GLY A 229 59.39 32.22 35.47
CA GLY A 229 59.20 33.66 35.19
C GLY A 229 57.82 34.30 35.50
N PHE A 230 57.85 35.45 36.18
CA PHE A 230 56.80 36.48 36.43
C PHE A 230 57.50 37.87 36.28
N PRO A 231 56.88 39.09 36.36
CA PRO A 231 55.49 39.48 36.72
C PRO A 231 54.80 40.49 35.73
N GLN A 232 53.47 40.59 35.64
CA GLN A 232 52.50 41.58 36.21
C GLN A 232 52.21 42.95 35.53
N LEU A 233 50.91 43.31 35.63
CA LEU A 233 50.26 44.62 35.94
C LEU A 233 49.86 45.67 34.86
N GLY A 234 48.55 45.99 34.89
CA GLY A 234 47.98 47.32 34.61
C GLY A 234 46.98 47.41 33.44
N ALA A 235 45.83 48.10 33.50
CA ALA A 235 45.06 48.66 34.64
C ALA A 235 43.62 49.05 34.20
N HIS A 236 42.75 49.39 35.18
CA HIS A 236 41.43 50.07 35.07
C HIS A 236 40.18 49.26 34.62
N GLY A 237 39.28 49.02 35.60
CA GLY A 237 37.82 48.90 35.40
C GLY A 237 37.13 50.23 35.76
N PRO A 238 35.92 50.27 36.40
CA PRO A 238 35.13 49.20 37.03
C PRO A 238 33.88 48.82 36.15
N PHE A 239 32.73 48.27 36.58
CA PHE A 239 32.16 47.93 37.90
C PHE A 239 31.23 46.69 37.85
N GLN A 240 30.30 46.54 38.81
CA GLN A 240 29.49 45.33 39.09
C GLN A 240 28.20 45.71 39.90
N PRO A 241 27.26 44.80 40.30
CA PRO A 241 27.38 43.37 40.62
C PRO A 241 26.33 42.39 40.02
N ALA A 242 26.42 41.11 40.39
CA ALA A 242 25.57 39.97 39.97
C ALA A 242 24.68 39.43 41.14
N PRO A 243 23.86 38.36 40.97
CA PRO A 243 24.37 36.97 40.95
C PRO A 243 23.63 35.99 39.98
N THR A 244 23.90 34.69 40.15
CA THR A 244 23.59 33.51 39.29
C THR A 244 22.48 32.60 39.88
N PRO A 245 22.25 31.33 39.45
CA PRO A 245 21.95 30.76 38.12
C PRO A 245 20.66 29.87 38.10
N VAL A 246 20.23 29.35 36.94
CA VAL A 246 19.21 28.27 36.82
C VAL A 246 19.49 27.26 35.69
N ALA A 247 18.84 26.09 35.77
CA ALA A 247 19.11 24.86 35.01
C ALA A 247 17.98 24.54 33.96
N PRO A 248 18.02 23.43 33.19
CA PRO A 248 17.18 23.27 32.00
C PRO A 248 15.72 22.89 32.28
N LEU A 249 14.84 23.26 31.34
CA LEU A 249 13.39 23.14 31.43
C LEU A 249 12.89 21.71 31.18
N ALA A 250 11.92 21.25 31.99
CA ALA A 250 11.21 19.99 31.79
C ALA A 250 9.69 20.15 31.95
N GLY A 251 8.96 20.00 30.83
CA GLY A 251 7.52 19.74 30.77
C GLY A 251 6.56 20.92 31.08
N TRP A 252 5.51 21.04 30.27
CA TRP A 252 4.14 21.22 30.75
C TRP A 252 3.13 20.76 29.70
N MET A 253 2.07 20.08 30.17
CA MET A 253 0.80 19.97 29.45
C MET A 253 -0.14 21.03 30.02
N SER A 254 -0.93 21.70 29.19
CA SER A 254 -1.98 22.63 29.64
C SER A 254 -3.11 22.73 28.63
N ASN A 255 -4.34 22.74 29.13
CA ASN A 255 -5.58 22.96 28.40
C ASN A 255 -6.65 23.42 29.43
N PRO A 256 -7.79 24.00 29.01
CA PRO A 256 -7.93 25.41 28.66
C PRO A 256 -8.69 26.21 29.76
N PRO A 257 -8.65 27.56 29.74
CA PRO A 257 -9.53 28.37 30.56
C PRO A 257 -10.92 28.56 29.92
N ALA A 258 -11.96 28.57 30.75
CA ALA A 258 -13.30 29.05 30.40
C ALA A 258 -13.64 30.28 31.26
N VAL A 259 -14.29 31.29 30.66
CA VAL A 259 -14.72 32.53 31.35
C VAL A 259 -16.12 32.91 30.87
N THR A 260 -16.93 33.49 31.75
CA THR A 260 -18.38 33.67 31.62
C THR A 260 -18.82 35.05 31.11
N HIS A 261 -20.09 35.12 30.70
CA HIS A 261 -20.80 36.29 30.15
C HIS A 261 -20.93 37.50 31.11
N PRO A 262 -21.27 38.68 30.53
CA PRO A 262 -22.44 39.44 30.96
C PRO A 262 -23.53 39.54 29.85
N ALA A 263 -24.71 40.08 30.17
CA ALA A 263 -25.93 40.01 29.35
C ALA A 263 -26.70 41.35 29.27
N VAL A 264 -27.98 41.32 28.86
CA VAL A 264 -28.98 42.41 28.69
C VAL A 264 -29.01 43.08 27.30
N SER A 265 -30.13 43.38 26.63
CA SER A 265 -31.52 42.84 26.60
C SER A 265 -32.34 43.50 25.46
N GLY A 266 -33.42 42.86 24.99
CA GLY A 266 -34.64 43.56 24.54
C GLY A 266 -35.15 43.30 23.10
N GLY A 267 -36.47 43.09 22.97
CA GLY A 267 -37.21 43.12 21.70
C GLY A 267 -37.80 41.76 21.26
N ALA A 268 -39.11 41.57 21.39
CA ALA A 268 -39.81 40.36 20.97
C ALA A 268 -41.27 40.61 20.55
N ILE A 269 -41.76 39.88 19.53
CA ILE A 269 -43.18 39.58 19.28
C ILE A 269 -43.24 38.15 18.68
N GLY A 270 -44.25 37.36 19.04
CA GLY A 270 -44.55 36.08 18.38
C GLY A 270 -45.85 35.44 18.91
N PHE A 271 -46.48 34.61 18.06
CA PHE A 271 -47.61 33.72 18.35
C PHE A 271 -47.60 32.60 17.28
N GLY A 272 -48.02 31.36 17.52
CA GLY A 272 -48.44 30.67 18.75
C GLY A 272 -48.76 29.19 18.47
N THR A 273 -48.71 28.31 19.48
CA THR A 273 -49.06 26.87 19.37
C THR A 273 -50.44 26.57 19.95
N PRO A 274 -51.09 25.47 19.49
CA PRO A 274 -51.49 24.36 20.38
C PRO A 274 -51.42 22.98 19.67
N THR A 275 -51.54 21.77 20.26
CA THR A 275 -51.38 21.19 21.62
C THR A 275 -51.17 19.65 21.45
N ASN A 276 -51.03 18.86 22.52
CA ASN A 276 -50.99 17.38 22.48
C ASN A 276 -51.68 16.77 23.73
N PRO A 277 -52.32 15.59 23.65
CA PRO A 277 -52.19 14.59 24.73
C PRO A 277 -52.10 13.12 24.25
N ALA A 278 -51.78 12.20 25.17
CA ALA A 278 -51.36 10.82 24.88
C ALA A 278 -52.40 9.71 25.17
N ALA A 279 -52.20 8.51 24.59
CA ALA A 279 -52.66 7.21 25.14
C ALA A 279 -51.92 6.00 24.48
N MET A 280 -52.05 4.79 25.04
CA MET A 280 -51.23 3.59 24.77
C MET A 280 -51.99 2.41 24.10
N LEU A 281 -51.24 1.33 23.76
CA LEU A 281 -51.62 -0.12 23.71
C LEU A 281 -52.07 -0.82 22.39
N LYS A 282 -51.16 -1.66 21.86
CA LYS A 282 -51.25 -3.10 21.46
C LYS A 282 -52.22 -3.65 20.37
N HIS A 283 -51.71 -4.65 19.64
CA HIS A 283 -52.38 -5.58 18.69
C HIS A 283 -53.54 -6.42 19.27
N PRO A 284 -54.40 -6.98 18.39
CA PRO A 284 -54.54 -8.46 18.32
C PRO A 284 -54.57 -9.06 16.87
N ARG A 285 -55.08 -10.30 16.73
CA ARG A 285 -54.86 -11.28 15.62
C ARG A 285 -56.04 -11.50 14.65
N THR A 286 -55.77 -12.28 13.60
CA THR A 286 -56.64 -12.94 12.58
C THR A 286 -57.71 -13.92 13.08
N PRO A 287 -58.78 -14.15 12.30
CA PRO A 287 -59.50 -15.43 12.15
C PRO A 287 -59.31 -16.06 10.74
N SER A 288 -60.10 -17.09 10.36
CA SER A 288 -59.74 -18.09 9.32
C SER A 288 -60.89 -18.58 8.40
N ALA A 289 -60.50 -19.33 7.35
CA ALA A 289 -61.23 -20.37 6.59
C ALA A 289 -62.26 -20.04 5.47
N ALA A 290 -61.92 -20.44 4.23
CA ALA A 290 -62.79 -21.07 3.22
C ALA A 290 -61.96 -21.61 2.03
N ASN A 291 -62.43 -22.66 1.31
CA ASN A 291 -61.81 -23.28 0.12
C ASN A 291 -62.94 -23.80 -0.81
N PRO A 292 -62.76 -23.97 -2.15
CA PRO A 292 -62.51 -25.35 -2.68
C PRO A 292 -61.84 -25.49 -4.08
N SER A 293 -61.38 -26.74 -4.36
CA SER A 293 -61.18 -27.42 -5.67
C SER A 293 -60.08 -26.92 -6.65
N MET A 294 -59.39 -27.73 -7.49
CA MET A 294 -59.40 -29.19 -7.78
C MET A 294 -57.96 -29.78 -7.91
N ASP A 295 -57.71 -30.96 -7.31
CA ASP A 295 -57.30 -32.27 -7.92
C ASP A 295 -56.43 -32.35 -9.20
N TYR A 296 -55.53 -33.33 -9.47
CA TYR A 296 -54.79 -34.46 -8.82
C TYR A 296 -53.79 -35.02 -9.91
N PRO A 297 -53.16 -36.22 -9.86
CA PRO A 297 -52.34 -36.95 -8.85
C PRO A 297 -50.83 -36.57 -8.94
N SER A 298 -49.87 -36.98 -8.11
CA SER A 298 -49.64 -38.14 -7.20
C SER A 298 -48.93 -39.37 -7.82
N GLY A 299 -47.95 -39.91 -7.08
CA GLY A 299 -47.13 -41.08 -7.42
C GLY A 299 -46.11 -41.35 -6.29
N ASP A 300 -46.14 -42.55 -5.70
CA ASP A 300 -45.61 -42.84 -4.35
C ASP A 300 -44.88 -44.20 -4.30
N SER A 301 -43.91 -44.37 -3.38
CA SER A 301 -43.37 -45.67 -2.97
C SER A 301 -42.49 -45.59 -1.71
N ASP A 302 -42.88 -46.33 -0.67
CA ASP A 302 -42.24 -46.45 0.64
C ASP A 302 -41.30 -47.69 0.72
N HIS A 303 -40.26 -47.64 1.58
CA HIS A 303 -40.04 -48.63 2.68
C HIS A 303 -38.60 -48.79 3.26
N VAL A 304 -38.39 -48.20 4.46
CA VAL A 304 -38.17 -48.92 5.75
C VAL A 304 -37.20 -50.15 5.82
N SER A 305 -36.03 -50.03 6.49
CA SER A 305 -35.70 -50.81 7.73
C SER A 305 -34.29 -50.68 8.36
N LYS A 306 -34.28 -50.32 9.66
CA LYS A 306 -33.55 -50.96 10.80
C LYS A 306 -32.04 -50.69 11.08
N ARG A 307 -31.71 -50.91 12.36
CA ARG A 307 -30.47 -50.61 13.13
C ARG A 307 -30.14 -51.84 14.01
N PRO A 308 -28.89 -52.03 14.51
CA PRO A 308 -28.71 -51.96 15.98
C PRO A 308 -27.36 -51.36 16.47
N ARG A 309 -27.27 -51.20 17.80
CA ARG A 309 -26.08 -51.04 18.71
C ARG A 309 -26.45 -51.87 20.00
N PRO A 310 -25.80 -51.83 21.20
CA PRO A 310 -24.57 -51.17 21.70
C PRO A 310 -23.70 -52.06 22.64
N VAL A 311 -22.84 -51.44 23.48
CA VAL A 311 -22.34 -51.78 24.86
C VAL A 311 -20.88 -51.26 25.00
N GLY A 312 -20.40 -50.67 26.10
CA GLY A 312 -21.03 -50.15 27.34
C GLY A 312 -19.99 -49.77 28.44
N LEU A 313 -20.41 -49.04 29.49
CA LEU A 313 -19.67 -48.68 30.74
C LEU A 313 -18.55 -47.60 30.59
N SER A 314 -18.23 -46.65 31.49
CA SER A 314 -18.75 -46.13 32.80
C SER A 314 -17.92 -44.87 33.21
N GLU A 315 -18.17 -43.97 34.19
CA GLU A 315 -19.25 -43.79 35.21
C GLU A 315 -19.56 -42.28 35.53
N GLU A 316 -19.20 -41.71 36.71
CA GLU A 316 -19.71 -40.45 37.34
C GLU A 316 -18.59 -39.52 37.95
N VAL A 317 -18.75 -38.33 38.59
CA VAL A 317 -19.76 -37.75 39.53
C VAL A 317 -19.81 -36.19 39.52
N ASN A 318 -21.01 -35.60 39.31
CA ASN A 318 -21.73 -34.45 39.96
C ASN A 318 -20.99 -33.24 40.63
N LEU A 319 -21.52 -32.00 40.78
CA LEU A 319 -22.86 -31.34 40.61
C LEU A 319 -22.66 -29.78 40.33
N PRO A 320 -23.64 -28.82 40.35
CA PRO A 320 -23.70 -27.76 39.33
C PRO A 320 -23.81 -26.28 39.81
N VAL A 321 -23.77 -25.33 38.86
CA VAL A 321 -24.36 -23.98 38.99
C VAL A 321 -25.18 -23.67 37.73
N ASN A 322 -26.33 -23.00 37.88
CA ASN A 322 -27.37 -22.92 36.86
C ASN A 322 -27.47 -21.52 36.20
N MET A 323 -27.15 -21.40 34.92
CA MET A 323 -27.52 -20.25 34.07
C MET A 323 -27.64 -20.66 32.60
N MET A 324 -28.77 -20.34 31.96
CA MET A 324 -29.12 -20.72 30.59
C MET A 324 -28.64 -19.69 29.56
N PRO A 325 -27.81 -20.06 28.56
CA PRO A 325 -27.56 -19.23 27.37
C PRO A 325 -28.65 -19.43 26.31
N VAL A 326 -29.02 -18.36 25.60
CA VAL A 326 -29.97 -18.44 24.47
C VAL A 326 -29.28 -19.05 23.24
N THR A 327 -29.92 -20.05 22.64
CA THR A 327 -29.45 -20.71 21.41
C THR A 327 -29.61 -19.82 20.18
N TYR A 328 -28.47 -19.46 19.57
CA TYR A 328 -28.40 -19.11 18.15
C TYR A 328 -27.97 -20.36 17.35
N PRO A 329 -28.50 -20.58 16.13
CA PRO A 329 -28.13 -21.74 15.32
C PRO A 329 -26.65 -21.68 14.93
N GLN A 330 -25.92 -22.78 15.14
CA GLN A 330 -24.50 -22.87 14.81
C GLN A 330 -24.29 -22.78 13.29
N SER A 331 -23.46 -21.83 12.87
CA SER A 331 -22.97 -21.75 11.49
C SER A 331 -22.06 -22.95 11.17
N HIS A 332 -22.06 -23.35 9.89
CA HIS A 332 -21.30 -24.49 9.40
C HIS A 332 -19.83 -24.45 9.85
N SER A 333 -19.33 -25.59 10.31
CA SER A 333 -17.91 -25.81 10.61
C SER A 333 -17.09 -25.75 9.32
N TYR A 334 -16.39 -24.64 9.10
CA TYR A 334 -15.31 -24.61 8.11
C TYR A 334 -14.20 -25.59 8.54
N PRO A 335 -13.58 -26.32 7.61
CA PRO A 335 -12.40 -27.12 7.92
C PRO A 335 -11.29 -26.20 8.41
N GLN A 336 -10.61 -26.60 9.47
CA GLN A 336 -9.46 -25.88 10.01
C GLN A 336 -8.28 -26.10 9.06
N ASP A 337 -7.70 -25.01 8.52
CA ASP A 337 -6.57 -25.07 7.59
C ASP A 337 -5.33 -25.65 8.30
N ASP A 338 -5.16 -26.98 8.20
CA ASP A 338 -4.01 -27.69 8.75
C ASP A 338 -2.84 -27.55 7.77
N PHE A 339 -2.05 -26.48 7.99
CA PHE A 339 -0.80 -26.21 7.26
C PHE A 339 0.02 -27.50 7.12
N HIS A 340 0.37 -27.86 5.88
CA HIS A 340 1.06 -29.12 5.57
C HIS A 340 2.46 -29.19 6.20
N LYS A 341 2.55 -29.73 7.41
CA LYS A 341 3.80 -29.98 8.17
C LYS A 341 4.65 -31.13 7.60
N ALA A 342 4.20 -31.79 6.54
CA ALA A 342 4.89 -32.91 5.91
C ALA A 342 5.99 -32.40 4.96
N VAL A 343 7.24 -32.76 5.24
CA VAL A 343 8.38 -32.49 4.33
C VAL A 343 8.21 -33.34 3.08
N ALA A 344 7.80 -32.72 1.97
CA ALA A 344 7.55 -33.44 0.71
C ALA A 344 8.83 -34.04 0.11
N ARG A 345 9.96 -33.30 0.17
CA ARG A 345 11.26 -33.68 -0.41
C ARG A 345 12.41 -33.02 0.37
N THR A 346 13.57 -33.65 0.31
CA THR A 346 14.87 -33.08 0.73
C THR A 346 15.83 -33.15 -0.47
N LEU A 347 16.56 -32.06 -0.73
CA LEU A 347 17.51 -31.93 -1.85
C LEU A 347 18.86 -31.45 -1.34
N SER A 348 19.95 -32.01 -1.88
CA SER A 348 21.32 -31.75 -1.42
C SER A 348 22.02 -30.72 -2.32
N GLN A 349 21.86 -29.42 -2.02
CA GLN A 349 22.47 -28.34 -2.82
C GLN A 349 24.00 -28.35 -2.81
N GLY A 350 24.63 -28.85 -1.73
CA GLY A 350 26.08 -28.83 -1.50
C GLY A 350 26.54 -27.52 -0.84
N SER A 351 26.24 -26.39 -1.46
CA SER A 351 26.43 -25.05 -0.90
C SER A 351 25.15 -24.55 -0.19
N ALA A 352 25.26 -23.59 0.74
CA ALA A 352 24.11 -23.12 1.51
C ALA A 352 23.14 -22.29 0.62
N PRO A 353 21.85 -22.63 0.55
CA PRO A 353 20.87 -21.87 -0.23
C PRO A 353 20.55 -20.53 0.46
N MET A 354 20.65 -19.44 -0.30
CA MET A 354 20.35 -18.08 0.15
C MET A 354 19.00 -17.58 -0.37
N SER A 355 18.62 -18.03 -1.57
CA SER A 355 17.36 -17.67 -2.23
C SER A 355 16.91 -18.83 -3.11
N MET A 356 15.60 -19.01 -3.29
CA MET A 356 15.03 -20.04 -4.15
C MET A 356 13.69 -19.58 -4.74
N ASP A 357 13.31 -20.11 -5.89
CA ASP A 357 12.05 -19.76 -6.55
C ASP A 357 11.53 -20.88 -7.48
N PHE A 358 10.22 -21.16 -7.41
CA PHE A 358 9.59 -22.17 -8.26
C PHE A 358 9.16 -21.57 -9.60
N HIS A 359 9.34 -22.32 -10.69
CA HIS A 359 8.92 -21.85 -12.00
C HIS A 359 7.39 -21.71 -12.07
N PRO A 360 6.83 -20.57 -12.54
CA PRO A 360 5.40 -20.27 -12.42
C PRO A 360 4.49 -21.29 -13.13
N VAL A 361 4.89 -21.79 -14.29
CA VAL A 361 4.18 -22.85 -15.03
C VAL A 361 4.62 -24.28 -14.62
N GLN A 362 5.93 -24.56 -14.61
CA GLN A 362 6.50 -25.88 -14.33
C GLN A 362 6.74 -26.06 -12.81
N GLN A 363 5.68 -26.33 -12.04
CA GLN A 363 5.73 -26.30 -10.56
C GLN A 363 6.65 -27.35 -9.89
N THR A 364 7.20 -28.32 -10.63
CA THR A 364 8.26 -29.21 -10.09
C THR A 364 9.66 -28.63 -10.24
N LEU A 365 9.83 -27.55 -11.01
CA LEU A 365 11.12 -26.94 -11.32
C LEU A 365 11.47 -25.83 -10.31
N LEU A 366 12.62 -25.96 -9.66
CA LEU A 366 13.10 -25.08 -8.59
C LEU A 366 14.46 -24.47 -8.94
N LEU A 367 14.55 -23.15 -8.94
CA LEU A 367 15.81 -22.42 -8.92
C LEU A 367 16.31 -22.26 -7.49
N VAL A 368 17.62 -22.37 -7.30
CA VAL A 368 18.33 -22.17 -6.03
C VAL A 368 19.58 -21.32 -6.27
N GLY A 369 19.69 -20.20 -5.56
CA GLY A 369 20.90 -19.37 -5.50
C GLY A 369 21.62 -19.57 -4.16
N THR A 370 22.95 -19.65 -4.18
CA THR A 370 23.75 -20.05 -3.00
C THR A 370 24.65 -18.97 -2.42
N ASN A 371 25.17 -19.23 -1.22
CA ASN A 371 26.12 -18.37 -0.50
C ASN A 371 27.49 -18.22 -1.20
N VAL A 372 27.81 -19.08 -2.18
CA VAL A 372 29.03 -19.02 -3.00
C VAL A 372 28.77 -18.55 -4.44
N GLY A 373 27.56 -18.06 -4.72
CA GLY A 373 27.21 -17.47 -6.01
C GLY A 373 26.71 -18.47 -7.05
N ASP A 374 26.80 -19.78 -6.78
CA ASP A 374 26.30 -20.82 -7.68
C ASP A 374 24.78 -20.78 -7.79
N ILE A 375 24.30 -21.00 -9.02
CA ILE A 375 22.91 -21.22 -9.41
C ILE A 375 22.72 -22.73 -9.63
N GLY A 376 21.73 -23.32 -8.96
CA GLY A 376 21.23 -24.66 -9.22
C GLY A 376 19.83 -24.62 -9.83
N LEU A 377 19.58 -25.45 -10.84
CA LEU A 377 18.25 -25.76 -11.36
C LEU A 377 17.93 -27.23 -11.04
N TRP A 378 16.79 -27.48 -10.40
CA TRP A 378 16.36 -28.80 -9.96
C TRP A 378 14.98 -29.15 -10.50
N ASP A 379 14.78 -30.41 -10.89
CA ASP A 379 13.45 -31.01 -10.87
C ASP A 379 13.24 -31.71 -9.52
N VAL A 380 12.36 -31.12 -8.71
CA VAL A 380 11.95 -31.63 -7.40
C VAL A 380 11.20 -32.97 -7.54
N GLY A 381 10.55 -33.22 -8.69
CA GLY A 381 9.78 -34.42 -9.03
C GLY A 381 10.61 -35.69 -9.25
N THR A 382 11.81 -35.56 -9.82
CA THR A 382 12.82 -36.64 -9.91
C THR A 382 13.88 -36.58 -8.80
N LYS A 383 14.09 -35.40 -8.19
CA LYS A 383 15.28 -35.03 -7.39
C LYS A 383 16.56 -34.85 -8.23
N GLU A 384 16.43 -34.65 -9.54
CA GLU A 384 17.58 -34.41 -10.41
C GLU A 384 17.99 -32.93 -10.41
N ARG A 385 19.30 -32.66 -10.39
CA ARG A 385 19.86 -31.31 -10.51
C ARG A 385 20.25 -31.08 -11.97
N LEU A 386 19.27 -30.64 -12.75
CA LEU A 386 19.36 -30.41 -14.20
C LEU A 386 20.54 -29.49 -14.58
N VAL A 387 20.81 -28.43 -13.79
CA VAL A 387 21.91 -27.51 -14.07
C VAL A 387 22.63 -27.04 -12.82
N VAL A 388 23.94 -26.85 -12.94
CA VAL A 388 24.76 -25.98 -12.08
C VAL A 388 25.44 -24.92 -12.95
N ARG A 389 25.44 -23.67 -12.50
CA ARG A 389 26.27 -22.58 -13.05
C ARG A 389 26.95 -21.86 -11.89
N ASN A 390 28.27 -21.87 -11.87
CA ASN A 390 29.05 -21.14 -10.89
C ASN A 390 29.08 -19.65 -11.25
N PHE A 391 29.26 -18.77 -10.26
CA PHE A 391 29.37 -17.34 -10.53
C PHE A 391 30.56 -17.02 -11.45
N LYS A 392 30.32 -16.25 -12.50
CA LYS A 392 31.33 -15.69 -13.40
C LYS A 392 30.79 -14.41 -14.03
N VAL A 393 31.61 -13.36 -14.08
CA VAL A 393 31.37 -12.15 -14.89
C VAL A 393 31.59 -12.46 -16.37
N TRP A 394 30.67 -12.07 -17.24
CA TRP A 394 30.72 -12.46 -18.65
C TRP A 394 31.62 -11.51 -19.45
N GLU A 395 31.47 -10.19 -19.25
CA GLU A 395 32.22 -9.17 -19.98
C GLU A 395 32.92 -8.17 -19.02
N LEU A 396 33.87 -8.68 -18.23
CA LEU A 396 34.58 -7.90 -17.19
C LEU A 396 35.14 -6.55 -17.69
N GLY A 397 35.58 -6.45 -18.95
CA GLY A 397 36.08 -5.21 -19.56
C GLY A 397 35.03 -4.11 -19.78
N LYS A 398 33.73 -4.43 -19.68
CA LYS A 398 32.61 -3.47 -19.74
C LYS A 398 32.08 -3.10 -18.34
N CYS A 399 32.47 -3.84 -17.30
CA CYS A 399 32.13 -3.53 -15.91
C CYS A 399 32.84 -2.27 -15.41
N SER A 400 32.23 -1.55 -14.48
CA SER A 400 32.84 -0.37 -13.86
C SER A 400 34.14 -0.70 -13.12
N MET A 401 35.04 0.28 -13.04
CA MET A 401 36.28 0.18 -12.26
C MET A 401 36.02 -0.17 -10.78
N ALA A 402 34.86 0.26 -10.23
CA ALA A 402 34.46 -0.06 -8.87
C ALA A 402 34.15 -1.56 -8.69
N LEU A 403 33.38 -2.14 -9.61
CA LEU A 403 33.09 -3.58 -9.63
C LEU A 403 34.36 -4.41 -9.87
N GLN A 404 35.22 -4.00 -10.82
CA GLN A 404 36.50 -4.68 -11.05
C GLN A 404 37.40 -4.67 -9.80
N ALA A 405 37.54 -3.52 -9.13
CA ALA A 405 38.30 -3.41 -7.89
C ALA A 405 37.67 -4.18 -6.73
N ALA A 406 36.33 -4.25 -6.63
CA ALA A 406 35.65 -5.02 -5.60
C ALA A 406 35.92 -6.53 -5.73
N LEU A 407 35.89 -7.07 -6.95
CA LEU A 407 36.17 -8.49 -7.23
C LEU A 407 37.66 -8.85 -7.01
N VAL A 408 38.58 -7.93 -7.28
CA VAL A 408 40.02 -8.12 -6.98
C VAL A 408 40.29 -8.07 -5.47
N LYS A 409 39.58 -7.21 -4.73
CA LYS A 409 39.71 -7.07 -3.27
C LYS A 409 39.15 -8.27 -2.51
N ASP A 410 37.98 -8.76 -2.91
CA ASP A 410 37.31 -9.91 -2.32
C ASP A 410 36.47 -10.63 -3.41
N PRO A 411 36.96 -11.77 -3.94
CA PRO A 411 36.30 -12.50 -5.01
C PRO A 411 35.11 -13.35 -4.52
N THR A 412 34.79 -13.35 -3.22
CA THR A 412 33.59 -14.04 -2.74
C THR A 412 32.34 -13.32 -3.22
N VAL A 413 31.37 -14.08 -3.75
CA VAL A 413 30.10 -13.56 -4.24
C VAL A 413 29.01 -14.53 -3.79
N SER A 414 27.89 -14.00 -3.30
CA SER A 414 26.70 -14.77 -2.93
C SER A 414 25.51 -14.33 -3.77
N VAL A 415 24.56 -15.23 -4.02
CA VAL A 415 23.23 -14.83 -4.52
C VAL A 415 22.44 -14.25 -3.35
N ASN A 416 21.95 -13.02 -3.48
CA ASN A 416 21.04 -12.39 -2.53
C ASN A 416 19.58 -12.67 -2.89
N ARG A 417 19.25 -12.65 -4.19
CA ARG A 417 17.92 -13.01 -4.70
C ARG A 417 18.04 -13.76 -6.03
N ILE A 418 17.26 -14.84 -6.18
CA ILE A 418 16.92 -15.44 -7.47
C ILE A 418 15.40 -15.41 -7.67
N ILE A 419 14.93 -15.16 -8.89
CA ILE A 419 13.50 -15.09 -9.20
C ILE A 419 13.23 -15.39 -10.69
N TRP A 420 12.13 -16.07 -11.00
CA TRP A 420 11.63 -16.25 -12.36
C TRP A 420 10.91 -14.99 -12.88
N SER A 421 10.87 -14.81 -14.19
CA SER A 421 9.90 -13.91 -14.82
C SER A 421 8.49 -14.51 -14.73
N PRO A 422 7.40 -13.70 -14.71
CA PRO A 422 6.02 -14.21 -14.56
C PRO A 422 5.56 -15.22 -15.63
N ASP A 423 6.20 -15.23 -16.79
CA ASP A 423 5.98 -16.18 -17.90
C ASP A 423 6.93 -17.40 -17.86
N GLY A 424 7.94 -17.40 -16.98
CA GLY A 424 8.93 -18.47 -16.84
C GLY A 424 10.02 -18.53 -17.91
N THR A 425 10.00 -17.63 -18.91
CA THR A 425 10.98 -17.67 -20.02
C THR A 425 12.36 -17.14 -19.64
N LEU A 426 12.44 -16.33 -18.58
CA LEU A 426 13.67 -15.78 -18.03
C LEU A 426 13.75 -16.01 -16.51
N PHE A 427 14.95 -15.90 -15.96
CA PHE A 427 15.15 -15.68 -14.53
C PHE A 427 16.27 -14.67 -14.26
N GLY A 428 16.17 -13.99 -13.12
CA GLY A 428 17.09 -12.95 -12.70
C GLY A 428 17.82 -13.35 -11.40
N VAL A 429 19.10 -13.02 -11.35
CA VAL A 429 20.00 -13.31 -10.22
C VAL A 429 20.65 -12.00 -9.77
N ALA A 430 20.42 -11.61 -8.52
CA ALA A 430 21.05 -10.48 -7.86
C ALA A 430 22.12 -10.98 -6.88
N TYR A 431 23.32 -10.40 -6.96
CA TYR A 431 24.48 -10.84 -6.19
C TYR A 431 24.87 -9.84 -5.08
N SER A 432 25.66 -10.28 -4.10
CA SER A 432 26.31 -9.43 -3.08
C SER A 432 27.52 -8.62 -3.60
N ARG A 433 27.50 -8.34 -4.91
CA ARG A 433 28.38 -7.42 -5.65
C ARG A 433 27.49 -6.62 -6.61
N HIS A 434 28.09 -5.77 -7.42
CA HIS A 434 27.39 -4.76 -8.21
C HIS A 434 26.46 -5.33 -9.30
N ILE A 435 26.51 -6.64 -9.54
CA ILE A 435 25.97 -7.31 -10.74
C ILE A 435 24.55 -7.83 -10.52
N VAL A 436 23.73 -7.67 -11.56
CA VAL A 436 22.60 -8.55 -11.88
C VAL A 436 22.91 -9.34 -13.16
N GLN A 437 22.57 -10.63 -13.17
CA GLN A 437 22.56 -11.46 -14.38
C GLN A 437 21.15 -11.97 -14.66
N ILE A 438 20.75 -11.92 -15.93
CA ILE A 438 19.48 -12.43 -16.46
C ILE A 438 19.79 -13.59 -17.40
N TYR A 439 19.12 -14.72 -17.19
CA TYR A 439 19.23 -15.91 -18.02
C TYR A 439 17.91 -16.15 -18.75
N SER A 440 17.97 -16.76 -19.94
CA SER A 440 16.79 -17.33 -20.61
C SER A 440 16.75 -18.85 -20.44
N TYR A 441 15.56 -19.38 -20.24
CA TYR A 441 15.29 -20.82 -20.07
C TYR A 441 14.51 -21.34 -21.28
N HIS A 442 14.95 -22.45 -21.84
CA HIS A 442 14.36 -23.05 -23.04
C HIS A 442 13.83 -24.48 -22.81
N GLY A 443 13.82 -24.94 -21.56
CA GLY A 443 13.40 -26.29 -21.17
C GLY A 443 14.58 -27.18 -20.75
N GLY A 444 14.35 -28.07 -19.79
CA GLY A 444 15.35 -29.06 -19.35
C GLY A 444 16.58 -28.40 -18.70
N ASP A 445 17.75 -28.62 -19.30
CA ASP A 445 19.04 -28.06 -18.88
C ASP A 445 19.48 -26.82 -19.68
N ASP A 446 18.70 -26.41 -20.70
CA ASP A 446 19.03 -25.28 -21.57
C ASP A 446 18.74 -23.92 -20.90
N ILE A 447 19.71 -23.44 -20.13
CA ILE A 447 19.79 -22.07 -19.63
C ILE A 447 20.94 -21.30 -20.30
N ARG A 448 20.61 -20.13 -20.85
CA ARG A 448 21.50 -19.28 -21.66
C ARG A 448 21.66 -17.90 -21.04
N GLN A 449 22.82 -17.29 -21.26
CA GLN A 449 23.13 -15.92 -20.83
C GLN A 449 22.30 -14.93 -21.65
N HIS A 450 21.49 -14.07 -21.01
CA HIS A 450 20.62 -13.11 -21.70
C HIS A 450 21.08 -11.66 -21.53
N LEU A 451 21.39 -11.22 -20.30
CA LEU A 451 21.88 -9.87 -20.01
C LEU A 451 22.68 -9.83 -18.70
N GLU A 452 23.82 -9.14 -18.70
CA GLU A 452 24.61 -8.79 -17.51
C GLU A 452 24.52 -7.27 -17.28
N ILE A 453 24.29 -6.85 -16.02
CA ILE A 453 24.06 -5.45 -15.66
C ILE A 453 24.94 -5.08 -14.46
N ASP A 454 25.82 -4.08 -14.62
CA ASP A 454 26.42 -3.35 -13.51
C ASP A 454 25.34 -2.42 -12.92
N ALA A 455 24.64 -2.93 -11.91
CA ALA A 455 23.37 -2.41 -11.43
C ALA A 455 23.55 -1.38 -10.31
N HIS A 456 24.40 -1.65 -9.31
CA HIS A 456 24.49 -0.83 -8.09
C HIS A 456 25.93 -0.64 -7.61
N VAL A 457 26.24 0.44 -6.89
CA VAL A 457 27.55 0.62 -6.24
C VAL A 457 27.53 -0.08 -4.87
N GLY A 458 27.94 -1.35 -4.85
CA GLY A 458 27.89 -2.23 -3.68
C GLY A 458 27.22 -3.56 -4.01
N GLY A 459 26.55 -4.20 -3.05
CA GLY A 459 25.70 -5.36 -3.32
C GLY A 459 24.34 -4.98 -3.91
N VAL A 460 23.75 -5.88 -4.69
CA VAL A 460 22.33 -5.83 -5.09
C VAL A 460 21.52 -6.63 -4.08
N ASN A 461 20.57 -5.99 -3.41
CA ASN A 461 19.83 -6.56 -2.29
C ASN A 461 18.55 -7.30 -2.71
N ASP A 462 17.90 -6.87 -3.80
CA ASP A 462 16.71 -7.54 -4.33
C ASP A 462 16.55 -7.28 -5.84
N ILE A 463 15.77 -8.15 -6.51
CA ILE A 463 15.42 -8.05 -7.93
C ILE A 463 13.98 -8.50 -8.17
N ALA A 464 13.25 -7.75 -9.00
CA ALA A 464 11.90 -8.09 -9.43
C ALA A 464 11.70 -7.84 -10.94
N PHE A 465 10.90 -8.69 -11.57
CA PHE A 465 10.35 -8.44 -12.91
C PHE A 465 8.99 -7.75 -12.80
N ALA A 466 8.74 -6.78 -13.68
CA ALA A 466 7.49 -6.02 -13.77
C ALA A 466 7.07 -5.86 -15.24
N HIS A 467 5.76 -5.63 -15.48
CA HIS A 467 5.20 -5.44 -16.82
C HIS A 467 4.49 -4.08 -17.02
N PRO A 468 5.11 -2.92 -16.68
CA PRO A 468 4.52 -1.62 -16.94
C PRO A 468 4.20 -1.47 -18.44
N ASN A 469 2.96 -1.08 -18.76
CA ASN A 469 2.47 -0.92 -20.13
C ASN A 469 2.71 -2.16 -21.04
N LYS A 470 2.61 -3.37 -20.47
CA LYS A 470 2.92 -4.67 -21.13
C LYS A 470 4.38 -4.86 -21.59
N GLN A 471 5.29 -3.96 -21.20
CA GLN A 471 6.73 -4.12 -21.47
C GLN A 471 7.43 -4.77 -20.29
N LEU A 472 8.15 -5.88 -20.51
CA LEU A 472 8.98 -6.48 -19.46
C LEU A 472 10.06 -5.51 -19.02
N CYS A 473 10.19 -5.35 -17.71
CA CYS A 473 11.13 -4.45 -17.07
C CYS A 473 11.70 -5.10 -15.80
N ILE A 474 12.98 -4.85 -15.53
CA ILE A 474 13.67 -5.31 -14.33
C ILE A 474 13.78 -4.14 -13.35
N ILE A 475 13.53 -4.39 -12.07
CA ILE A 475 13.69 -3.44 -10.97
C ILE A 475 14.70 -4.02 -9.98
N THR A 476 15.70 -3.22 -9.59
CA THR A 476 16.79 -3.61 -8.68
C THR A 476 16.93 -2.61 -7.55
N CYS A 477 17.41 -3.04 -6.38
CA CYS A 477 17.86 -2.16 -5.31
C CYS A 477 19.20 -2.61 -4.74
N GLY A 478 20.00 -1.68 -4.20
CA GLY A 478 21.36 -1.99 -3.72
C GLY A 478 21.88 -1.05 -2.63
N ASP A 479 23.11 -1.31 -2.19
CA ASP A 479 23.74 -0.63 -1.05
C ASP A 479 24.02 0.87 -1.28
N ASP A 480 24.05 1.29 -2.55
CA ASP A 480 24.08 2.71 -2.95
C ASP A 480 22.80 3.49 -2.58
N LYS A 481 21.80 2.80 -2.01
CA LYS A 481 20.49 3.34 -1.58
C LYS A 481 19.67 3.89 -2.76
N THR A 482 19.90 3.38 -3.96
CA THR A 482 19.06 3.65 -5.13
C THR A 482 18.14 2.48 -5.44
N ILE A 483 17.06 2.76 -6.18
CA ILE A 483 16.28 1.76 -6.90
C ILE A 483 16.45 2.10 -8.38
N LYS A 484 16.87 1.13 -9.18
CA LYS A 484 17.04 1.31 -10.63
C LYS A 484 16.02 0.50 -11.39
N ARG A 485 15.65 1.03 -12.56
CA ARG A 485 14.73 0.43 -13.50
C ARG A 485 15.48 0.19 -14.81
N CYS A 486 15.53 -1.07 -15.27
CA CYS A 486 16.18 -1.47 -16.51
C CYS A 486 15.13 -2.02 -17.49
N GLY A 487 15.02 -1.42 -18.67
CA GLY A 487 14.20 -1.92 -19.78
C GLY A 487 14.99 -2.81 -20.75
N ARG A 488 14.32 -3.31 -21.79
CA ARG A 488 15.02 -3.84 -22.99
C ARG A 488 15.77 -2.70 -23.72
N PRO A 489 16.82 -3.00 -24.50
CA PRO A 489 17.64 -1.99 -25.15
C PRO A 489 16.85 -1.02 -26.07
N PRO A 490 17.26 0.26 -26.19
CA PRO A 490 18.39 0.90 -25.49
C PRO A 490 18.13 1.09 -23.99
N VAL A 491 19.14 0.83 -23.16
CA VAL A 491 18.98 0.75 -21.70
C VAL A 491 19.06 2.14 -21.07
N GLU A 492 17.91 2.81 -20.92
CA GLU A 492 17.81 3.98 -20.04
C GLU A 492 17.79 3.55 -18.56
N GLN A 493 18.92 3.75 -17.85
CA GLN A 493 18.94 3.65 -16.38
C GLN A 493 18.28 4.89 -15.75
N ASN A 494 16.96 4.90 -15.67
CA ASN A 494 16.20 5.98 -15.04
C ASN A 494 16.28 5.88 -13.49
N ASN A 495 17.07 6.78 -12.88
CA ASN A 495 17.25 6.87 -11.43
C ASN A 495 16.04 7.57 -10.77
N LEU A 496 15.31 6.86 -9.91
CA LEU A 496 14.16 7.43 -9.18
C LEU A 496 14.54 7.86 -7.75
N PRO A 497 14.23 9.11 -7.33
CA PRO A 497 14.60 9.60 -6.01
C PRO A 497 13.79 8.94 -4.88
N LEU A 498 14.47 8.64 -3.77
CA LEU A 498 14.03 7.75 -2.69
C LEU A 498 12.70 8.09 -1.99
N LYS A 499 12.15 9.29 -2.21
CA LYS A 499 10.88 9.73 -1.58
C LYS A 499 9.65 9.05 -2.19
N VAL A 500 9.63 8.79 -3.50
CA VAL A 500 8.43 8.29 -4.19
C VAL A 500 8.30 6.76 -4.09
N MET A 501 9.41 6.02 -4.08
CA MET A 501 9.37 4.55 -4.10
C MET A 501 9.34 3.85 -2.73
N LYS A 502 9.46 4.56 -1.60
CA LYS A 502 9.45 3.91 -0.27
C LYS A 502 8.14 3.20 0.08
N LEU A 503 6.99 3.67 -0.41
CA LEU A 503 5.73 2.94 -0.27
C LEU A 503 5.73 1.68 -1.15
N LEU A 504 6.09 1.83 -2.43
CA LEU A 504 6.10 0.75 -3.41
C LEU A 504 7.07 -0.38 -3.05
N SER A 505 8.30 -0.08 -2.59
CA SER A 505 9.25 -1.14 -2.20
C SER A 505 8.80 -1.89 -0.95
N ILE A 506 8.19 -1.23 0.02
CA ILE A 506 7.56 -1.90 1.17
C ILE A 506 6.39 -2.77 0.70
N LEU A 507 5.51 -2.25 -0.17
CA LEU A 507 4.32 -2.99 -0.63
C LEU A 507 4.68 -4.21 -1.48
N PHE A 508 5.64 -4.09 -2.40
CA PHE A 508 6.08 -5.18 -3.29
C PHE A 508 6.77 -6.31 -2.51
N VAL A 509 7.61 -5.97 -1.54
CA VAL A 509 8.23 -6.96 -0.62
C VAL A 509 7.18 -7.62 0.28
N HIS A 510 6.14 -6.89 0.70
CA HIS A 510 5.09 -7.45 1.57
C HIS A 510 4.10 -8.35 0.81
N ILE A 511 3.80 -8.03 -0.46
CA ILE A 511 2.94 -8.86 -1.34
C ILE A 511 3.67 -10.16 -1.72
N THR A 512 4.95 -10.10 -2.09
CA THR A 512 5.73 -11.31 -2.43
C THR A 512 6.01 -12.19 -1.21
N ARG A 513 6.38 -11.61 -0.05
CA ARG A 513 6.62 -12.41 1.17
C ARG A 513 5.38 -13.13 1.69
N LYS A 514 4.17 -12.58 1.52
CA LYS A 514 2.94 -13.21 2.04
C LYS A 514 2.52 -14.51 1.36
N ILE A 515 3.14 -14.88 0.23
CA ILE A 515 2.85 -16.15 -0.47
C ILE A 515 3.85 -17.26 -0.10
N PHE A 516 5.08 -16.92 0.34
CA PHE A 516 6.13 -17.90 0.64
C PHE A 516 6.62 -17.94 2.10
N SER A 517 6.28 -16.97 2.95
CA SER A 517 6.73 -16.93 4.36
C SER A 517 6.08 -17.98 5.28
N SER A 518 5.38 -18.99 4.76
CA SER A 518 4.73 -20.04 5.55
C SER A 518 5.62 -21.26 5.84
N SER A 519 6.82 -21.33 5.25
CA SER A 519 7.68 -22.52 5.31
C SER A 519 9.18 -22.19 5.44
N PHE A 520 9.58 -21.48 6.49
CA PHE A 520 10.95 -21.58 7.01
C PHE A 520 11.00 -21.34 8.52
N GLN A 521 10.82 -22.43 9.27
CA GLN A 521 11.13 -22.53 10.70
C GLN A 521 11.90 -23.84 10.87
N LEU A 522 13.18 -23.74 11.23
CA LEU A 522 14.08 -24.88 11.42
C LEU A 522 14.89 -24.67 12.71
N LEU A 523 15.34 -25.79 13.28
CA LEU A 523 16.01 -25.89 14.59
C LEU A 523 17.46 -25.39 14.55
#